data_AF-A0A7S0C3A2-F1
#
_entry.id   AF-A0A7S0C3A2-F1
#
_cell.length_a   1.000
_cell.length_b   1.000
_cell.length_c   1.000
_cell.angle_alpha   90.00
_cell.angle_beta   90.00
_cell.angle_gamma   90.00
#
_symmetry.space_group_name_H-M   'P 1'
#
loop_
_entity.id
_entity.type
_entity.pdbx_description
1 polymer ?
#
loop_
_entity_poly.entity_id
_entity_poly.type
_entity_poly.pdbx_seq_one_letter_code
_entity_poly.pdbx_strand_id
1 'polypeptide(L)'
;FLSENNLQGTIPSTISEIPNLEQLYLSNNDLTGSIPNKIGFLQTLKQLQLHDNRLTGKIPREISDMSGLRILSLAHNELSGNIPSSFQDLTNMTFMDVSLNELTGSMPNGVCDLRDDILDVLVADCNMVECNCCSACQSHSLNHPTPVTVVSPPSAVDPNNFPTTSGLTGSYPTRPTPGDPNNYPTTEGMTGSYPTPLYLVDQNNYPTTEGMTGFPTPPNTVVEGDDDVLKGDDDNDCGGDDDCDDDLLTETVGDNDLLSDNEPKENHVTMTEEEFDMRLNLVIDLIVEQGISFRDQFENDRTSQSKAAEFIAEAYGIDLMDEIQIRGLMQEYSIANLYFATSEDSRSWTNDIGWLKSHNVCNGWAGISCDNQGYVNNIILKQNGLTGTIPREITVSVFPRLSTLDLSRNDLRGSIPEEVFQLDSLEELVLNKNQLIGELRGEIGALEKLSYLDLSFNKLNGAVPSQIGDLYKKLEVLILNDNKFRGLIPSSMGQLRQLRELQLQNNRFAGEIPKELKSLGKLITLSVKHNELTGQIPYTLGDLGSLEKLELGFNSFTGKVPNQICDLRSNNLKVLSADCEEVTCSCCTICDEGDR
;
A
#
# COMPACT_ATOMS: atom_id res chain seq x y z
N PHE A 1 1.50 10.28 -17.49
CA PHE A 1 0.72 9.82 -16.32
C PHE A 1 -0.73 10.17 -16.56
N LEU A 2 -1.58 9.15 -16.63
CA LEU A 2 -3.03 9.27 -16.79
C LEU A 2 -3.76 8.30 -15.84
N SER A 3 -3.05 7.78 -14.83
CA SER A 3 -3.66 6.92 -13.82
C SER A 3 -4.76 7.65 -13.06
N GLU A 4 -5.68 6.89 -12.46
CA GLU A 4 -6.67 7.42 -11.52
C GLU A 4 -7.70 8.37 -12.11
N ASN A 5 -8.00 8.21 -13.39
CA ASN A 5 -9.02 8.96 -14.07
C ASN A 5 -10.21 8.03 -14.43
N ASN A 6 -11.21 8.57 -15.10
CA ASN A 6 -12.32 7.80 -15.68
C ASN A 6 -12.10 7.59 -17.18
N LEU A 7 -10.84 7.37 -17.62
CA LEU A 7 -10.55 7.19 -19.04
C LEU A 7 -11.17 5.89 -19.53
N GLN A 8 -11.90 5.99 -20.64
CA GLN A 8 -12.61 4.89 -21.28
C GLN A 8 -12.07 4.62 -22.68
N GLY A 9 -12.46 3.49 -23.25
CA GLY A 9 -12.03 3.07 -24.59
C GLY A 9 -10.69 2.35 -24.57
N THR A 10 -10.09 2.16 -25.74
CA THR A 10 -8.89 1.33 -25.91
C THR A 10 -7.61 2.11 -25.78
N ILE A 11 -6.52 1.47 -25.31
CA ILE A 11 -5.17 2.04 -25.39
C ILE A 11 -4.82 2.26 -26.87
N PRO A 12 -4.62 3.51 -27.31
CA PRO A 12 -4.44 3.80 -28.73
C PRO A 12 -3.07 3.31 -29.19
N SER A 13 -3.02 2.64 -30.35
CA SER A 13 -1.76 2.14 -30.91
C SER A 13 -0.76 3.24 -31.28
N THR A 14 -1.20 4.50 -31.37
CA THR A 14 -0.35 5.68 -31.59
C THR A 14 0.51 6.02 -30.38
N ILE A 15 0.30 5.38 -29.22
CA ILE A 15 1.18 5.54 -28.05
C ILE A 15 2.63 5.20 -28.38
N SER A 16 2.87 4.33 -29.36
CA SER A 16 4.19 3.99 -29.88
C SER A 16 4.93 5.16 -30.55
N GLU A 17 4.25 6.27 -30.85
CA GLU A 17 4.83 7.46 -31.49
C GLU A 17 5.53 8.39 -30.49
N ILE A 18 5.65 7.98 -29.22
CA ILE A 18 6.29 8.74 -28.13
C ILE A 18 7.59 8.03 -27.72
N PRO A 19 8.66 8.07 -28.55
CA PRO A 19 9.82 7.17 -28.41
C PRO A 19 10.69 7.41 -27.18
N ASN A 20 10.53 8.55 -26.49
CA ASN A 20 11.29 8.92 -25.29
C ASN A 20 10.52 8.68 -23.99
N LEU A 21 9.38 8.00 -24.05
CA LEU A 21 8.56 7.74 -22.87
C LEU A 21 9.30 6.78 -21.93
N GLU A 22 9.59 7.22 -20.70
CA GLU A 22 10.24 6.38 -19.69
C GLU A 22 9.23 5.72 -18.72
N GLN A 23 8.08 6.35 -18.51
CA GLN A 23 7.08 5.88 -17.55
C GLN A 23 5.69 6.07 -18.16
N LEU A 24 4.89 5.01 -18.17
CA LEU A 24 3.51 5.00 -18.65
C LEU A 24 2.60 4.45 -17.57
N TYR A 25 1.95 5.35 -16.83
CA TYR A 25 0.94 4.97 -15.84
C TYR A 25 -0.45 5.31 -16.39
N LEU A 26 -1.25 4.27 -16.64
CA LEU A 26 -2.66 4.31 -17.02
C LEU A 26 -3.53 3.54 -16.02
N SER A 27 -2.96 3.17 -14.87
CA SER A 27 -3.63 2.35 -13.87
C SER A 27 -4.88 3.02 -13.32
N ASN A 28 -5.83 2.22 -12.85
CA ASN A 28 -7.05 2.70 -12.24
C ASN A 28 -7.89 3.61 -13.15
N ASN A 29 -8.30 3.08 -14.30
CA ASN A 29 -9.22 3.71 -15.25
C ASN A 29 -10.29 2.68 -15.71
N ASP A 30 -11.13 3.06 -16.67
CA ASP A 30 -12.10 2.17 -17.32
C ASP A 30 -11.63 1.78 -18.75
N LEU A 31 -10.31 1.60 -18.94
CA LEU A 31 -9.77 1.25 -20.26
C LEU A 31 -10.15 -0.19 -20.64
N THR A 32 -10.53 -0.38 -21.90
CA THR A 32 -11.08 -1.63 -22.45
C THR A 32 -10.26 -2.10 -23.66
N GLY A 33 -10.56 -3.30 -24.18
CA GLY A 33 -9.86 -3.88 -25.33
C GLY A 33 -8.44 -4.34 -24.99
N SER A 34 -7.68 -4.72 -26.01
CA SER A 34 -6.35 -5.33 -25.82
C SER A 34 -5.22 -4.33 -25.70
N ILE A 35 -4.17 -4.72 -24.96
CA ILE A 35 -2.89 -4.00 -24.97
C ILE A 35 -2.31 -4.07 -26.41
N PRO A 36 -2.06 -2.94 -27.08
CA PRO A 36 -1.59 -2.94 -28.46
C PRO A 36 -0.15 -3.46 -28.55
N ASN A 37 0.12 -4.39 -29.48
CA ASN A 37 1.46 -4.93 -29.70
C ASN A 37 2.52 -3.86 -30.04
N LYS A 38 2.09 -2.72 -30.62
CA LYS A 38 2.96 -1.56 -30.89
C LYS A 38 3.59 -0.95 -29.64
N ILE A 39 3.14 -1.32 -28.43
CA ILE A 39 3.76 -0.85 -27.18
C ILE A 39 5.25 -1.21 -27.10
N GLY A 40 5.69 -2.30 -27.74
CA GLY A 40 7.10 -2.71 -27.80
C GLY A 40 8.03 -1.70 -28.49
N PHE A 41 7.50 -0.73 -29.25
CA PHE A 41 8.31 0.34 -29.84
C PHE A 41 8.80 1.38 -28.81
N LEU A 42 8.30 1.37 -27.57
CA LEU A 42 8.68 2.28 -26.50
C LEU A 42 9.99 1.83 -25.82
N GLN A 43 11.08 1.86 -26.56
CA GLN A 43 12.38 1.30 -26.16
C GLN A 43 13.00 1.96 -24.92
N THR A 44 12.57 3.17 -24.54
CA THR A 44 13.03 3.88 -23.33
C THR A 44 12.21 3.59 -22.08
N LEU A 45 11.11 2.83 -22.20
CA LEU A 45 10.16 2.63 -21.12
C LEU A 45 10.78 1.79 -20.01
N LYS A 46 10.76 2.33 -18.80
CA LYS A 46 11.24 1.72 -17.56
C LYS A 46 10.09 1.27 -16.69
N GLN A 47 8.91 1.88 -16.80
CA GLN A 47 7.76 1.49 -15.99
C GLN A 47 6.47 1.51 -16.81
N LEU A 48 5.71 0.43 -16.72
CA LEU A 48 4.41 0.25 -17.36
C LEU A 48 3.39 -0.20 -16.31
N GLN A 49 2.49 0.70 -15.93
CA GLN A 49 1.44 0.43 -14.96
C GLN A 49 0.07 0.55 -15.63
N LEU A 50 -0.59 -0.58 -15.83
CA LEU A 50 -1.91 -0.73 -16.45
C LEU A 50 -2.94 -1.41 -15.53
N HIS A 51 -2.58 -1.64 -14.26
CA HIS A 51 -3.44 -2.34 -13.31
C HIS A 51 -4.78 -1.64 -13.06
N ASP A 52 -5.77 -2.36 -12.55
CA ASP A 52 -7.11 -1.85 -12.21
C ASP A 52 -7.78 -1.18 -13.42
N ASN A 53 -7.99 -1.96 -14.48
CA ASN A 53 -8.70 -1.56 -15.70
C ASN A 53 -9.59 -2.72 -16.18
N ARG A 54 -10.16 -2.62 -17.38
CA ARG A 54 -10.98 -3.66 -18.04
C ARG A 54 -10.31 -4.16 -19.33
N LEU A 55 -8.98 -4.25 -19.35
CA LEU A 55 -8.22 -4.66 -20.52
C LEU A 55 -8.42 -6.16 -20.77
N THR A 56 -8.62 -6.54 -22.03
CA THR A 56 -8.98 -7.89 -22.47
C THR A 56 -7.96 -8.49 -23.42
N GLY A 57 -8.07 -9.78 -23.71
CA GLY A 57 -7.20 -10.45 -24.70
C GLY A 57 -5.82 -10.80 -24.14
N LYS A 58 -4.88 -11.17 -25.01
CA LYS A 58 -3.57 -11.70 -24.61
C LYS A 58 -2.58 -10.61 -24.24
N ILE A 59 -1.69 -10.91 -23.30
CA ILE A 59 -0.49 -10.11 -23.04
C ILE A 59 0.40 -10.15 -24.30
N PRO A 60 0.71 -9.01 -24.94
CA PRO A 60 1.54 -8.98 -26.14
C PRO A 60 2.99 -9.33 -25.78
N ARG A 61 3.57 -10.29 -26.52
CA ARG A 61 4.97 -10.69 -26.34
C ARG A 61 5.92 -9.52 -26.59
N GLU A 62 5.54 -8.56 -27.42
CA GLU A 62 6.32 -7.38 -27.78
C GLU A 62 6.65 -6.48 -26.57
N ILE A 63 6.03 -6.69 -25.41
CA ILE A 63 6.49 -6.04 -24.16
C ILE A 63 7.95 -6.42 -23.85
N SER A 64 8.41 -7.61 -24.24
CA SER A 64 9.82 -8.04 -24.07
C SER A 64 10.81 -7.21 -24.89
N ASP A 65 10.36 -6.48 -25.91
CA ASP A 65 11.22 -5.64 -26.73
C ASP A 65 11.71 -4.40 -25.96
N MET A 66 11.08 -4.06 -24.83
CA MET A 66 11.46 -2.95 -23.96
C MET A 66 12.47 -3.42 -22.91
N SER A 67 13.71 -3.69 -23.31
CA SER A 67 14.75 -4.26 -22.44
C SER A 67 15.12 -3.42 -21.21
N GLY A 68 14.73 -2.13 -21.19
CA GLY A 68 14.91 -1.23 -20.05
C GLY A 68 13.80 -1.28 -19.00
N LEU A 69 12.75 -2.09 -19.21
CA LEU A 69 11.58 -2.16 -18.34
C LEU A 69 11.95 -2.77 -16.98
N ARG A 70 11.55 -2.07 -15.92
CA ARG A 70 11.81 -2.40 -14.52
C ARG A 70 10.56 -2.80 -13.77
N ILE A 71 9.47 -2.07 -14.02
CA ILE A 71 8.19 -2.28 -13.35
C ILE A 71 7.13 -2.57 -14.41
N LEU A 72 6.48 -3.72 -14.28
CA LEU A 72 5.32 -4.12 -15.06
C LEU A 72 4.17 -4.49 -14.14
N SER A 73 3.09 -3.72 -14.15
CA SER A 73 1.89 -4.02 -13.38
C SER A 73 0.68 -4.08 -14.31
N LEU A 74 0.13 -5.28 -14.47
CA LEU A 74 -1.05 -5.61 -15.29
C LEU A 74 -2.21 -6.14 -14.44
N ALA A 75 -2.07 -6.10 -13.12
CA ALA A 75 -2.99 -6.74 -12.20
C ALA A 75 -4.44 -6.23 -12.33
N HIS A 76 -5.42 -7.05 -11.99
CA HIS A 76 -6.83 -6.66 -11.94
C HIS A 76 -7.35 -6.12 -13.28
N ASN A 77 -7.38 -7.01 -14.26
CA ASN A 77 -7.88 -6.80 -15.62
C ASN A 77 -8.59 -8.09 -16.11
N GLU A 78 -9.00 -8.13 -17.37
CA GLU A 78 -9.64 -9.29 -18.03
C GLU A 78 -8.68 -9.94 -19.06
N LEU A 79 -7.36 -9.89 -18.81
CA LEU A 79 -6.36 -10.43 -19.74
C LEU A 79 -6.35 -11.96 -19.68
N SER A 80 -6.22 -12.61 -20.84
CA SER A 80 -6.35 -14.07 -20.97
C SER A 80 -5.20 -14.72 -21.73
N GLY A 81 -5.12 -16.05 -21.65
CA GLY A 81 -4.06 -16.85 -22.27
C GLY A 81 -2.81 -16.94 -21.40
N ASN A 82 -1.68 -17.29 -22.01
CA ASN A 82 -0.44 -17.57 -21.30
C ASN A 82 0.45 -16.34 -21.16
N ILE A 83 1.25 -16.30 -20.09
CA ILE A 83 2.34 -15.34 -19.91
C ILE A 83 3.40 -15.59 -20.99
N PRO A 84 3.84 -14.57 -21.77
CA PRO A 84 4.79 -14.77 -22.85
C PRO A 84 6.14 -15.25 -22.36
N SER A 85 6.67 -16.35 -22.94
CA SER A 85 8.01 -16.85 -22.60
C SER A 85 9.13 -15.88 -22.96
N SER A 86 8.89 -14.92 -23.86
CA SER A 86 9.85 -13.86 -24.20
C SER A 86 10.12 -12.89 -23.05
N PHE A 87 9.31 -12.90 -21.99
CA PHE A 87 9.56 -12.06 -20.81
C PHE A 87 10.87 -12.40 -20.08
N GLN A 88 11.47 -13.56 -20.37
CA GLN A 88 12.83 -13.90 -19.96
C GLN A 88 13.89 -12.88 -20.42
N ASP A 89 13.62 -12.11 -21.49
CA ASP A 89 14.56 -11.15 -22.06
C ASP A 89 14.53 -9.79 -21.31
N LEU A 90 13.63 -9.61 -20.34
CA LEU A 90 13.47 -8.38 -19.55
C LEU A 90 14.47 -8.33 -18.39
N THR A 91 15.76 -8.30 -18.72
CA THR A 91 16.88 -8.40 -17.77
C THR A 91 17.11 -7.17 -16.88
N ASN A 92 16.15 -6.24 -16.79
CA ASN A 92 16.15 -5.13 -15.85
C ASN A 92 14.89 -5.11 -14.96
N MET A 93 14.03 -6.14 -15.07
CA MET A 93 12.78 -6.20 -14.34
C MET A 93 13.04 -6.42 -12.86
N THR A 94 12.47 -5.56 -12.01
CA THR A 94 12.49 -5.67 -10.55
C THR A 94 11.11 -5.97 -9.98
N PHE A 95 10.05 -5.60 -10.70
CA PHE A 95 8.66 -5.84 -10.28
C PHE A 95 7.80 -6.28 -11.46
N MET A 96 7.10 -7.39 -11.29
CA MET A 96 6.11 -7.92 -12.23
C MET A 96 4.87 -8.41 -11.49
N ASP A 97 3.72 -7.79 -11.75
CA ASP A 97 2.43 -8.25 -11.23
C ASP A 97 1.44 -8.46 -12.39
N VAL A 98 1.04 -9.72 -12.57
CA VAL A 98 0.07 -10.16 -13.58
C VAL A 98 -1.15 -10.83 -12.95
N SER A 99 -1.34 -10.67 -11.64
CA SER A 99 -2.43 -11.31 -10.89
C SER A 99 -3.81 -10.71 -11.17
N LEU A 100 -4.86 -11.32 -10.64
CA LEU A 100 -6.25 -10.92 -10.81
C LEU A 100 -6.64 -10.72 -12.29
N ASN A 101 -6.32 -11.72 -13.11
CA ASN A 101 -6.65 -11.77 -14.54
C ASN A 101 -7.25 -13.14 -14.90
N GLU A 102 -7.55 -13.37 -16.18
CA GLU A 102 -7.98 -14.67 -16.74
C GLU A 102 -6.80 -15.45 -17.37
N LEU A 103 -5.58 -15.24 -16.85
CA LEU A 103 -4.37 -15.89 -17.36
C LEU A 103 -4.36 -17.38 -17.00
N THR A 104 -3.77 -18.19 -17.88
CA THR A 104 -3.72 -19.66 -17.74
C THR A 104 -2.37 -20.23 -18.17
N GLY A 105 -2.10 -21.49 -17.82
CA GLY A 105 -0.87 -22.19 -18.19
C GLY A 105 0.19 -22.12 -17.08
N SER A 106 1.46 -22.19 -17.43
CA SER A 106 2.56 -22.14 -16.46
C SER A 106 3.40 -20.87 -16.62
N MET A 107 4.00 -20.41 -15.52
CA MET A 107 5.01 -19.36 -15.56
C MET A 107 6.22 -19.86 -16.36
N PRO A 108 6.70 -19.10 -17.37
CA PRO A 108 7.85 -19.53 -18.16
C PRO A 108 9.12 -19.63 -17.31
N ASN A 109 9.88 -20.72 -17.45
CA ASN A 109 11.12 -20.93 -16.69
C ASN A 109 12.10 -19.76 -16.80
N GLY A 110 12.25 -19.16 -17.98
CA GLY A 110 13.14 -18.00 -18.13
C GLY A 110 12.70 -16.76 -17.33
N VAL A 111 11.41 -16.62 -16.98
CA VAL A 111 10.92 -15.59 -16.06
C VAL A 111 11.21 -15.97 -14.61
N CYS A 112 11.16 -17.26 -14.29
CA CYS A 112 11.61 -17.77 -12.99
C CYS A 112 13.11 -17.53 -12.78
N ASP A 113 13.93 -17.76 -13.80
CA ASP A 113 15.37 -17.52 -13.75
C ASP A 113 15.68 -16.04 -13.46
N LEU A 114 14.88 -15.10 -14.01
CA LEU A 114 15.01 -13.67 -13.68
C LEU A 114 14.71 -13.38 -12.21
N ARG A 115 13.80 -14.12 -11.57
CA ARG A 115 13.49 -13.96 -10.15
C ARG A 115 14.66 -14.34 -9.26
N ASP A 116 15.40 -15.37 -9.64
CA ASP A 116 16.56 -15.81 -8.88
C ASP A 116 17.72 -14.78 -8.97
N ASP A 117 17.71 -13.90 -9.97
CA ASP A 117 18.77 -12.90 -10.21
C ASP A 117 18.39 -11.44 -9.85
N ILE A 118 17.33 -10.91 -10.45
CA ILE A 118 17.03 -9.45 -10.47
C ILE A 118 15.58 -9.07 -10.17
N LEU A 119 14.63 -9.98 -10.35
CA LEU A 119 13.20 -9.72 -10.26
C LEU A 119 12.74 -9.93 -8.81
N ASP A 120 12.73 -8.85 -8.04
CA ASP A 120 12.40 -8.85 -6.61
C ASP A 120 10.97 -9.34 -6.34
N VAL A 121 10.00 -8.92 -7.19
CA VAL A 121 8.58 -9.22 -7.00
C VAL A 121 7.98 -9.79 -8.28
N LEU A 122 7.46 -11.03 -8.22
CA LEU A 122 6.70 -11.70 -9.26
C LEU A 122 5.36 -12.20 -8.71
N VAL A 123 4.25 -11.59 -9.11
CA VAL A 123 2.91 -11.92 -8.59
C VAL A 123 2.02 -12.46 -9.71
N ALA A 124 1.35 -13.59 -9.46
CA ALA A 124 0.37 -14.18 -10.38
C ALA A 124 -0.77 -14.89 -9.64
N ASP A 125 -1.81 -15.29 -10.37
CA ASP A 125 -2.93 -16.09 -9.85
C ASP A 125 -2.56 -17.58 -9.81
N CYS A 126 -1.96 -18.06 -8.71
CA CYS A 126 -1.41 -19.42 -8.62
C CYS A 126 -2.44 -20.56 -8.73
N ASN A 127 -3.74 -20.24 -8.63
CA ASN A 127 -4.83 -21.20 -8.87
C ASN A 127 -5.12 -21.41 -10.38
N MET A 128 -4.71 -20.46 -11.22
CA MET A 128 -4.98 -20.44 -12.67
C MET A 128 -3.68 -20.57 -13.49
N VAL A 129 -2.57 -20.11 -12.92
CA VAL A 129 -1.22 -20.16 -13.49
C VAL A 129 -0.32 -21.02 -12.61
N GLU A 130 0.22 -22.11 -13.15
CA GLU A 130 1.23 -22.92 -12.46
C GLU A 130 2.52 -22.10 -12.30
N CYS A 131 2.80 -21.61 -11.10
CA CYS A 131 3.92 -20.72 -10.83
C CYS A 131 4.71 -21.14 -9.60
N ASN A 132 5.70 -22.02 -9.80
CA ASN A 132 6.59 -22.48 -8.71
C ASN A 132 7.62 -21.43 -8.28
N CYS A 133 7.71 -20.34 -9.04
CA CYS A 133 8.64 -19.26 -8.85
C CYS A 133 7.92 -17.92 -8.64
N CYS A 134 6.65 -17.88 -8.22
CA CYS A 134 6.00 -16.61 -7.87
C CYS A 134 6.40 -16.15 -6.46
N SER A 135 6.67 -14.86 -6.31
CA SER A 135 6.94 -14.19 -5.02
C SER A 135 5.70 -14.04 -4.16
N ALA A 136 4.54 -13.89 -4.80
CA ALA A 136 3.25 -13.87 -4.13
C ALA A 136 2.17 -14.49 -5.02
N CYS A 137 1.15 -15.07 -4.39
CA CYS A 137 0.03 -15.73 -5.06
C CYS A 137 -1.28 -15.02 -4.73
N GLN A 138 -2.06 -14.67 -5.75
CA GLN A 138 -3.44 -14.20 -5.58
C GLN A 138 -4.42 -15.35 -5.82
N SER A 139 -5.51 -15.38 -5.04
CA SER A 139 -6.56 -16.39 -5.16
C SER A 139 -7.84 -15.74 -5.68
N HIS A 140 -8.33 -16.18 -6.83
CA HIS A 140 -9.71 -15.91 -7.24
C HIS A 140 -10.65 -16.57 -6.23
N SER A 141 -11.47 -15.78 -5.53
CA SER A 141 -12.64 -16.31 -4.84
C SER A 141 -13.59 -16.86 -5.92
N LEU A 142 -13.50 -18.16 -6.19
CA LEU A 142 -14.36 -18.87 -7.13
C LEU A 142 -15.79 -18.92 -6.58
N ASN A 143 -16.54 -17.82 -6.71
CA ASN A 143 -18.00 -17.83 -6.71
C ASN A 143 -18.51 -18.10 -8.13
N HIS A 144 -17.99 -19.13 -8.80
CA HIS A 144 -18.65 -19.74 -9.94
C HIS A 144 -18.96 -21.22 -9.63
N PRO A 145 -20.22 -21.65 -9.82
CA PRO A 145 -20.61 -23.04 -9.58
C PRO A 145 -19.81 -23.94 -10.50
N THR A 146 -19.37 -25.06 -9.95
CA THR A 146 -18.66 -26.13 -10.66
C THR A 146 -19.36 -26.48 -11.99
N PRO A 147 -18.61 -26.80 -13.06
CA PRO A 147 -19.20 -27.35 -14.27
C PRO A 147 -19.86 -28.68 -13.91
N VAL A 148 -21.20 -28.69 -13.92
CA VAL A 148 -21.96 -29.93 -13.83
C VAL A 148 -21.51 -30.83 -14.97
N THR A 149 -20.95 -31.97 -14.61
CA THR A 149 -20.67 -33.06 -15.54
C THR A 149 -21.98 -33.44 -16.25
N VAL A 150 -22.04 -33.16 -17.54
CA VAL A 150 -23.16 -33.57 -18.40
C VAL A 150 -23.12 -35.09 -18.51
N VAL A 151 -23.85 -35.77 -17.63
CA VAL A 151 -24.24 -37.16 -17.84
C VAL A 151 -25.26 -37.16 -18.98
N SER A 152 -24.98 -37.96 -20.01
CA SER A 152 -25.84 -38.12 -21.18
C SER A 152 -27.26 -38.56 -20.79
N PRO A 153 -28.32 -38.03 -21.41
CA PRO A 153 -29.69 -38.45 -21.09
C PRO A 153 -29.98 -39.82 -21.74
N PRO A 154 -30.69 -40.73 -21.05
CA PRO A 154 -31.30 -41.87 -21.71
C PRO A 154 -32.57 -41.43 -22.45
N SER A 155 -32.80 -42.18 -23.52
CA SER A 155 -33.85 -42.11 -24.54
C SER A 155 -35.27 -41.74 -24.10
N ALA A 156 -35.94 -41.04 -25.02
CA ALA A 156 -37.32 -40.58 -25.00
C ALA A 156 -38.40 -41.63 -24.71
N VAL A 157 -39.45 -41.23 -23.96
CA VAL A 157 -40.85 -41.72 -24.13
C VAL A 157 -41.88 -40.64 -23.69
N ASP A 158 -42.60 -40.15 -24.72
CA ASP A 158 -44.04 -39.85 -24.82
C ASP A 158 -44.72 -38.64 -24.10
N PRO A 159 -45.20 -37.63 -24.87
CA PRO A 159 -45.98 -36.51 -24.36
C PRO A 159 -47.49 -36.77 -24.49
N ASN A 160 -48.11 -37.45 -23.52
CA ASN A 160 -49.57 -37.44 -23.33
C ASN A 160 -49.96 -37.86 -21.90
N ASN A 161 -49.92 -36.92 -20.94
CA ASN A 161 -50.83 -36.94 -19.80
C ASN A 161 -50.79 -35.63 -19.00
N PHE A 162 -51.83 -34.79 -19.17
CA PHE A 162 -52.24 -33.83 -18.14
C PHE A 162 -53.06 -34.59 -17.08
N PRO A 163 -53.02 -34.17 -15.79
CA PRO A 163 -54.09 -33.27 -15.35
C PRO A 163 -53.66 -32.16 -14.36
N THR A 164 -54.50 -31.13 -14.43
CA THR A 164 -54.77 -29.98 -13.55
C THR A 164 -54.56 -30.17 -12.04
N THR A 165 -54.10 -29.12 -11.33
CA THR A 165 -54.91 -28.30 -10.38
C THR A 165 -54.08 -27.17 -9.73
N SER A 166 -54.70 -25.98 -9.61
CA SER A 166 -54.58 -24.91 -8.59
C SER A 166 -53.32 -24.83 -7.71
N GLY A 167 -52.65 -23.70 -7.51
CA GLY A 167 -53.09 -22.31 -7.42
C GLY A 167 -52.23 -21.64 -6.35
N LEU A 168 -52.18 -20.30 -6.41
CA LEU A 168 -51.71 -19.32 -5.42
C LEU A 168 -50.68 -18.33 -5.98
N THR A 169 -51.22 -17.14 -6.15
CA THR A 169 -50.68 -15.84 -6.48
C THR A 169 -49.79 -15.29 -5.37
N GLY A 170 -48.71 -14.58 -5.74
CA GLY A 170 -47.93 -13.76 -4.83
C GLY A 170 -46.97 -12.86 -5.59
N SER A 171 -47.38 -11.61 -5.80
CA SER A 171 -46.79 -10.56 -6.62
C SER A 171 -45.50 -9.94 -6.07
N TYR A 172 -44.57 -9.65 -6.98
CA TYR A 172 -43.40 -8.78 -6.82
C TYR A 172 -43.79 -7.29 -6.64
N PRO A 173 -43.04 -6.49 -5.86
CA PRO A 173 -43.02 -5.04 -6.00
C PRO A 173 -41.84 -4.57 -6.86
N THR A 174 -42.17 -3.70 -7.79
CA THR A 174 -41.31 -3.02 -8.77
C THR A 174 -40.56 -1.81 -8.18
N ARG A 175 -39.35 -1.60 -8.71
CA ARG A 175 -38.45 -0.44 -8.62
C ARG A 175 -39.10 0.87 -9.13
N PRO A 176 -38.74 2.06 -8.58
CA PRO A 176 -38.92 3.33 -9.28
C PRO A 176 -37.58 3.97 -9.72
N THR A 177 -37.63 4.63 -10.87
CA THR A 177 -36.60 5.52 -11.45
C THR A 177 -37.07 6.99 -11.41
N PRO A 178 -36.18 7.98 -11.59
CA PRO A 178 -36.27 9.30 -10.97
C PRO A 178 -36.96 10.38 -11.82
N GLY A 179 -37.42 11.45 -11.15
CA GLY A 179 -37.94 12.68 -11.75
C GLY A 179 -37.39 13.92 -11.04
N ASP A 180 -36.96 14.89 -11.84
CA ASP A 180 -36.26 16.16 -11.53
C ASP A 180 -37.28 17.33 -11.30
N PRO A 181 -36.89 18.62 -11.15
CA PRO A 181 -37.06 19.41 -9.92
C PRO A 181 -38.01 20.63 -10.11
N ASN A 182 -38.09 21.48 -9.07
CA ASN A 182 -38.76 22.80 -8.95
C ASN A 182 -40.07 22.82 -8.13
N ASN A 183 -39.99 23.23 -6.86
CA ASN A 183 -40.68 24.43 -6.37
C ASN A 183 -40.30 24.76 -4.90
N TYR A 184 -39.83 25.98 -4.67
CA TYR A 184 -39.84 26.64 -3.36
C TYR A 184 -41.27 27.08 -2.99
N PRO A 185 -41.57 27.27 -1.70
CA PRO A 185 -41.69 28.66 -1.22
C PRO A 185 -41.13 28.94 0.19
N THR A 186 -40.73 30.22 0.33
CA THR A 186 -40.58 31.13 1.49
C THR A 186 -41.63 30.95 2.61
N THR A 187 -41.47 31.32 3.91
CA THR A 187 -40.88 32.51 4.56
C THR A 187 -40.94 32.41 6.11
N GLU A 188 -40.12 33.23 6.80
CA GLU A 188 -40.20 33.78 8.19
C GLU A 188 -39.99 32.84 9.41
N GLY A 189 -39.27 33.18 10.50
CA GLY A 189 -38.58 34.41 10.95
C GLY A 189 -38.39 34.39 12.49
N MET A 190 -37.42 35.19 12.99
CA MET A 190 -37.10 35.54 14.41
C MET A 190 -36.19 34.58 15.21
N THR A 191 -35.23 34.97 16.06
CA THR A 191 -34.45 36.20 16.40
C THR A 191 -33.46 35.77 17.51
N GLY A 192 -32.24 36.31 17.57
CA GLY A 192 -31.43 36.24 18.81
C GLY A 192 -29.92 36.47 18.60
N SER A 193 -29.43 37.58 19.14
CA SER A 193 -28.14 38.20 18.84
C SER A 193 -27.30 38.45 20.11
N TYR A 194 -26.02 38.01 20.09
CA TYR A 194 -24.78 38.50 20.77
C TYR A 194 -24.71 38.58 22.33
N PRO A 195 -23.52 38.76 22.97
CA PRO A 195 -22.14 38.95 22.46
C PRO A 195 -21.00 38.14 23.15
N THR A 196 -19.82 38.22 22.55
CA THR A 196 -18.45 38.03 23.10
C THR A 196 -18.11 38.95 24.28
N PRO A 197 -17.01 38.69 25.02
CA PRO A 197 -15.88 39.63 24.94
C PRO A 197 -14.46 39.02 24.88
N LEU A 198 -13.59 39.74 24.17
CA LEU A 198 -12.13 39.71 24.20
C LEU A 198 -11.57 40.07 25.60
N TYR A 199 -10.40 39.53 25.94
CA TYR A 199 -9.30 40.31 26.50
C TYR A 199 -7.96 39.86 25.90
N LEU A 200 -7.09 40.83 25.68
CA LEU A 200 -5.90 40.82 24.86
C LEU A 200 -4.78 41.49 25.69
N VAL A 201 -3.52 41.02 25.53
CA VAL A 201 -2.22 41.70 25.80
C VAL A 201 -1.78 41.75 27.28
N ASP A 202 -0.54 41.46 27.72
CA ASP A 202 0.77 41.76 27.12
C ASP A 202 1.96 40.92 27.69
N GLN A 203 3.10 41.13 27.02
CA GLN A 203 4.41 40.50 26.89
C GLN A 203 5.38 40.40 28.09
N ASN A 204 6.43 39.60 27.83
CA ASN A 204 7.83 39.67 28.29
C ASN A 204 8.22 39.06 29.65
N ASN A 205 8.88 37.89 29.61
CA ASN A 205 10.25 37.76 30.13
C ASN A 205 10.92 36.43 29.70
N TYR A 206 12.06 36.54 29.02
CA TYR A 206 13.10 35.50 28.98
C TYR A 206 13.71 35.34 30.39
N PRO A 207 14.29 34.18 30.70
CA PRO A 207 15.75 34.12 30.65
C PRO A 207 16.31 32.86 29.99
N THR A 208 17.44 33.09 29.32
CA THR A 208 18.54 32.16 29.04
C THR A 208 18.99 31.38 30.29
N THR A 209 19.42 30.11 30.13
CA THR A 209 20.74 29.63 30.59
C THR A 209 21.04 28.21 30.10
N GLU A 210 22.29 28.03 29.70
CA GLU A 210 23.00 26.81 29.34
C GLU A 210 23.17 25.83 30.52
N GLY A 211 23.35 24.54 30.17
CA GLY A 211 24.37 23.65 30.72
C GLY A 211 24.20 23.13 32.16
N MET A 212 23.96 21.83 32.30
CA MET A 212 24.62 21.02 33.35
C MET A 212 24.52 19.51 33.04
N THR A 213 25.69 18.92 32.90
CA THR A 213 26.03 17.48 32.84
C THR A 213 26.10 16.84 34.23
N GLY A 214 25.94 15.51 34.31
CA GLY A 214 26.28 14.66 35.48
C GLY A 214 25.03 14.23 36.26
N PHE A 215 24.78 12.95 36.55
CA PHE A 215 25.51 11.96 37.38
C PHE A 215 24.80 10.58 37.23
N PRO A 216 25.18 9.48 37.95
CA PRO A 216 26.50 8.92 38.25
C PRO A 216 26.60 7.42 37.90
N THR A 217 27.82 6.90 37.91
CA THR A 217 28.18 5.47 37.89
C THR A 217 27.90 4.77 39.24
N PRO A 218 27.69 3.43 39.26
CA PRO A 218 27.97 2.61 40.43
C PRO A 218 29.33 1.87 40.32
N PRO A 219 29.95 1.51 41.46
CA PRO A 219 31.34 1.07 41.51
C PRO A 219 31.54 -0.45 41.37
N ASN A 220 32.75 -0.78 40.91
CA ASN A 220 33.41 -2.09 40.86
C ASN A 220 33.21 -2.97 42.10
N THR A 221 33.15 -4.29 41.86
CA THR A 221 34.03 -5.23 42.57
C THR A 221 34.75 -6.14 41.58
N VAL A 222 36.05 -6.21 41.81
CA VAL A 222 37.12 -7.00 41.15
C VAL A 222 37.02 -8.43 41.73
N VAL A 223 37.30 -9.52 41.01
CA VAL A 223 38.62 -10.12 40.76
C VAL A 223 38.35 -11.37 39.91
N GLU A 224 39.09 -11.56 38.81
CA GLU A 224 39.70 -12.85 38.49
C GLU A 224 40.76 -12.64 37.39
N GLY A 225 41.94 -13.19 37.66
CA GLY A 225 43.13 -13.10 36.83
C GLY A 225 44.11 -14.17 37.23
N ASP A 226 44.19 -15.18 36.37
CA ASP A 226 45.32 -15.97 35.89
C ASP A 226 46.10 -16.96 36.79
N ASP A 227 46.28 -18.13 36.14
CA ASP A 227 47.38 -19.11 36.15
C ASP A 227 47.73 -19.86 37.46
N ASP A 228 47.57 -21.20 37.46
CA ASP A 228 48.71 -22.07 37.17
C ASP A 228 48.38 -23.59 37.19
N VAL A 229 49.19 -24.29 36.40
CA VAL A 229 49.29 -25.74 36.14
C VAL A 229 49.54 -26.58 37.39
N LEU A 230 48.92 -27.77 37.51
CA LEU A 230 49.56 -28.99 38.03
C LEU A 230 48.86 -30.29 37.58
N LYS A 231 49.69 -31.24 37.14
CA LYS A 231 49.41 -32.66 36.79
C LYS A 231 49.01 -33.50 38.01
N GLY A 232 48.34 -34.63 37.75
CA GLY A 232 48.34 -35.78 38.65
C GLY A 232 47.35 -36.87 38.22
N ASP A 233 47.89 -37.96 37.70
CA ASP A 233 47.24 -39.23 37.35
C ASP A 233 46.57 -39.90 38.57
N ASP A 234 45.53 -40.72 38.36
CA ASP A 234 45.52 -42.15 38.76
C ASP A 234 44.18 -42.86 38.43
N ASP A 235 44.37 -44.13 38.09
CA ASP A 235 43.47 -45.15 37.55
C ASP A 235 42.32 -45.65 38.45
N ASN A 236 41.31 -46.25 37.79
CA ASN A 236 40.59 -47.52 38.08
C ASN A 236 39.11 -47.40 37.69
N ASP A 237 38.62 -47.98 36.59
CA ASP A 237 38.42 -49.42 36.27
C ASP A 237 37.17 -50.05 36.93
N CYS A 238 36.51 -50.91 36.13
CA CYS A 238 35.28 -51.71 36.32
C CYS A 238 33.94 -50.97 36.04
N GLY A 239 33.06 -51.34 35.10
CA GLY A 239 32.89 -52.57 34.32
C GLY A 239 31.82 -53.48 34.94
N GLY A 240 30.73 -53.75 34.20
CA GLY A 240 29.90 -54.96 34.33
C GLY A 240 28.47 -54.80 34.83
N ASP A 241 27.52 -55.00 33.91
CA ASP A 241 26.31 -55.85 33.95
C ASP A 241 25.74 -56.31 35.31
N ASP A 242 24.43 -56.12 35.52
CA ASP A 242 23.46 -57.21 35.80
C ASP A 242 22.06 -56.67 36.17
N ASP A 243 21.07 -57.23 35.46
CA ASP A 243 19.67 -57.52 35.78
C ASP A 243 19.01 -56.97 37.06
N CYS A 244 17.82 -56.38 36.89
CA CYS A 244 16.68 -56.56 37.79
C CYS A 244 15.36 -56.47 36.98
N ASP A 245 14.80 -57.65 36.72
CA ASP A 245 13.44 -57.91 36.22
C ASP A 245 12.42 -57.94 37.39
N ASP A 246 11.14 -57.96 36.99
CA ASP A 246 9.91 -58.27 37.74
C ASP A 246 9.29 -57.22 38.69
N ASP A 247 8.10 -56.72 38.34
CA ASP A 247 6.90 -57.37 38.89
C ASP A 247 5.61 -57.09 38.07
N LEU A 248 4.88 -58.18 37.86
CA LEU A 248 3.60 -58.34 37.17
C LEU A 248 2.42 -57.75 37.94
N LEU A 249 1.38 -57.30 37.23
CA LEU A 249 -0.01 -57.75 37.48
C LEU A 249 -0.86 -57.67 36.20
N THR A 250 -1.31 -58.84 35.77
CA THR A 250 -2.29 -59.12 34.72
C THR A 250 -3.69 -59.28 35.33
N GLU A 251 -4.76 -58.88 34.61
CA GLU A 251 -5.99 -59.71 34.48
C GLU A 251 -6.92 -59.23 33.32
N THR A 252 -6.96 -60.07 32.26
CA THR A 252 -8.10 -60.62 31.47
C THR A 252 -9.24 -59.69 30.98
N VAL A 253 -9.41 -59.43 29.67
CA VAL A 253 -9.96 -60.22 28.50
C VAL A 253 -11.49 -60.42 28.51
N GLY A 254 -12.15 -59.95 27.43
CA GLY A 254 -13.54 -60.27 27.06
C GLY A 254 -13.99 -59.65 25.71
N ASP A 255 -13.54 -60.28 24.62
CA ASP A 255 -14.16 -60.47 23.28
C ASP A 255 -14.70 -59.32 22.39
N ASN A 256 -13.96 -59.12 21.29
CA ASN A 256 -14.36 -59.15 19.86
C ASN A 256 -15.70 -58.55 19.41
N ASP A 257 -15.63 -57.47 18.62
CA ASP A 257 -16.17 -57.52 17.26
C ASP A 257 -15.45 -56.55 16.30
N LEU A 258 -15.42 -56.96 15.04
CA LEU A 258 -14.52 -56.57 13.97
C LEU A 258 -14.98 -55.34 13.14
N LEU A 259 -13.98 -54.54 12.73
CA LEU A 259 -13.84 -53.76 11.47
C LEU A 259 -14.26 -52.27 11.40
N SER A 260 -13.35 -51.54 10.73
CA SER A 260 -13.40 -50.20 10.10
C SER A 260 -13.32 -48.96 10.99
N ASP A 261 -12.09 -48.45 11.21
CA ASP A 261 -11.59 -47.22 10.55
C ASP A 261 -10.31 -46.74 11.25
N ASN A 262 -9.16 -47.01 10.62
CA ASN A 262 -7.88 -46.41 11.00
C ASN A 262 -7.75 -45.07 10.28
N GLU A 263 -8.32 -44.02 10.86
CA GLU A 263 -7.74 -42.68 10.75
C GLU A 263 -6.82 -42.47 11.96
N PRO A 264 -5.61 -41.91 11.79
CA PRO A 264 -4.81 -41.50 12.95
C PRO A 264 -5.56 -40.33 13.60
N LYS A 265 -6.14 -40.57 14.78
CA LYS A 265 -6.56 -39.47 15.65
C LYS A 265 -5.31 -38.71 16.06
N GLU A 266 -5.07 -37.57 15.43
CA GLU A 266 -4.19 -36.55 15.96
C GLU A 266 -4.71 -36.19 17.36
N ASN A 267 -3.94 -36.54 18.38
CA ASN A 267 -4.11 -36.01 19.72
C ASN A 267 -3.76 -34.51 19.68
N HIS A 268 -4.71 -33.66 19.29
CA HIS A 268 -4.62 -32.24 19.58
C HIS A 268 -4.73 -32.07 21.10
N VAL A 269 -3.58 -31.95 21.77
CA VAL A 269 -3.54 -31.44 23.14
C VAL A 269 -4.00 -29.99 23.08
N THR A 270 -5.20 -29.72 23.60
CA THR A 270 -5.74 -28.36 23.74
C THR A 270 -4.98 -27.64 24.86
N MET A 271 -4.36 -26.51 24.55
CA MET A 271 -3.68 -25.64 25.52
C MET A 271 -4.65 -25.20 26.62
N THR A 272 -4.19 -25.20 27.87
CA THR A 272 -4.98 -24.73 29.02
C THR A 272 -5.05 -23.20 29.07
N GLU A 273 -6.07 -22.64 29.73
CA GLU A 273 -6.19 -21.18 29.92
C GLU A 273 -4.95 -20.60 30.65
N GLU A 274 -4.43 -21.31 31.66
CA GLU A 274 -3.21 -20.88 32.38
C GLU A 274 -1.96 -20.86 31.47
N GLU A 275 -1.83 -21.84 30.57
CA GLU A 275 -0.73 -21.87 29.59
C GLU A 275 -0.87 -20.75 28.55
N PHE A 276 -2.10 -20.46 28.10
CA PHE A 276 -2.37 -19.35 27.19
C PHE A 276 -2.02 -18.00 27.84
N ASP A 277 -2.49 -17.75 29.07
CA ASP A 277 -2.21 -16.52 29.79
C ASP A 277 -0.72 -16.32 30.04
N MET A 278 0.01 -17.40 30.35
CA MET A 278 1.46 -17.35 30.50
C MET A 278 2.16 -16.95 29.19
N ARG A 279 1.72 -17.52 28.06
CA ARG A 279 2.25 -17.19 26.73
C ARG A 279 1.91 -15.77 26.30
N LEU A 280 0.68 -15.34 26.52
CA LEU A 280 0.24 -13.99 26.20
C LEU A 280 1.09 -12.95 26.95
N ASN A 281 1.34 -13.18 28.25
CA ASN A 281 2.23 -12.32 29.03
C ASN A 281 3.66 -12.31 28.48
N LEU A 282 4.21 -13.47 28.07
CA LEU A 282 5.53 -13.54 27.45
C LEU A 282 5.59 -12.75 26.13
N VAL A 283 4.57 -12.86 25.28
CA VAL A 283 4.46 -12.10 24.03
C VAL A 283 4.40 -10.60 24.30
N ILE A 284 3.55 -10.18 25.24
CA ILE A 284 3.42 -8.77 25.64
C ILE A 284 4.76 -8.24 26.19
N ASP A 285 5.43 -9.01 27.04
CA ASP A 285 6.74 -8.65 27.61
C ASP A 285 7.76 -8.43 26.49
N LEU A 286 7.84 -9.35 25.52
CA LEU A 286 8.72 -9.23 24.35
C LEU A 286 8.41 -7.97 23.52
N ILE A 287 7.14 -7.72 23.18
CA ILE A 287 6.73 -6.56 22.39
C ILE A 287 7.12 -5.24 23.10
N VAL A 288 6.91 -5.17 24.41
CA VAL A 288 7.23 -3.99 25.22
C VAL A 288 8.74 -3.80 25.37
N GLU A 289 9.50 -4.88 25.57
CA GLU A 289 10.97 -4.83 25.66
C GLU A 289 11.62 -4.38 24.35
N GLN A 290 11.05 -4.75 23.20
CA GLN A 290 11.48 -4.26 21.88
C GLN A 290 11.04 -2.80 21.60
N GLY A 291 10.24 -2.19 22.49
CA GLY A 291 9.77 -0.82 22.35
C GLY A 291 8.77 -0.61 21.22
N ILE A 292 8.09 -1.67 20.77
CA ILE A 292 7.15 -1.62 19.63
C ILE A 292 5.80 -1.06 20.09
N SER A 293 5.34 -1.46 21.27
CA SER A 293 4.06 -1.04 21.85
C SER A 293 4.22 -0.79 23.36
N PHE A 294 3.29 -0.06 23.96
CA PHE A 294 3.31 0.26 25.39
C PHE A 294 2.40 -0.67 26.18
N ARG A 295 2.78 -0.98 27.43
CA ARG A 295 2.06 -1.95 28.27
C ARG A 295 0.58 -1.58 28.51
N ASP A 296 0.27 -0.29 28.59
CA ASP A 296 -1.09 0.21 28.77
C ASP A 296 -2.03 -0.13 27.60
N GLN A 297 -1.49 -0.35 26.40
CA GLN A 297 -2.28 -0.75 25.23
C GLN A 297 -2.83 -2.18 25.34
N PHE A 298 -2.29 -2.99 26.25
CA PHE A 298 -2.70 -4.38 26.51
C PHE A 298 -3.64 -4.54 27.71
N GLU A 299 -3.92 -3.46 28.47
CA GLU A 299 -4.85 -3.53 29.61
C GLU A 299 -6.32 -3.72 29.19
N ASN A 300 -6.62 -3.44 27.92
CA ASN A 300 -7.95 -3.57 27.34
C ASN A 300 -7.91 -4.60 26.19
N ASP A 301 -8.55 -5.75 26.39
CA ASP A 301 -8.67 -6.86 25.43
C ASP A 301 -9.28 -6.46 24.07
N ARG A 302 -9.96 -5.30 23.99
CA ARG A 302 -10.59 -4.83 22.76
C ARG A 302 -9.66 -4.09 21.80
N THR A 303 -8.49 -3.66 22.27
CA THR A 303 -7.54 -2.91 21.43
C THR A 303 -7.02 -3.80 20.30
N SER A 304 -6.56 -3.18 19.21
CA SER A 304 -5.94 -3.93 18.11
C SER A 304 -4.63 -4.58 18.55
N GLN A 305 -3.90 -3.94 19.47
CA GLN A 305 -2.69 -4.46 20.09
C GLN A 305 -2.95 -5.74 20.88
N SER A 306 -3.95 -5.74 21.78
CA SER A 306 -4.30 -6.93 22.58
C SER A 306 -4.70 -8.09 21.68
N LYS A 307 -5.58 -7.85 20.70
CA LYS A 307 -6.01 -8.89 19.75
C LYS A 307 -4.86 -9.44 18.91
N ALA A 308 -3.91 -8.58 18.51
CA ALA A 308 -2.72 -9.02 17.81
C ALA A 308 -1.82 -9.88 18.71
N ALA A 309 -1.60 -9.48 19.97
CA ALA A 309 -0.82 -10.27 20.92
C ALA A 309 -1.48 -11.62 21.24
N GLU A 310 -2.81 -11.65 21.38
CA GLU A 310 -3.59 -12.88 21.55
C GLU A 310 -3.42 -13.82 20.35
N PHE A 311 -3.57 -13.32 19.12
CA PHE A 311 -3.35 -14.09 17.89
C PHE A 311 -1.94 -14.71 17.83
N ILE A 312 -0.93 -13.97 18.29
CA ILE A 312 0.44 -14.47 18.38
C ILE A 312 0.57 -15.52 19.50
N ALA A 313 -0.06 -15.31 20.66
CA ALA A 313 -0.02 -16.24 21.79
C ALA A 313 -0.70 -17.59 21.49
N GLU A 314 -1.67 -17.62 20.56
CA GLU A 314 -2.30 -18.85 20.06
C GLU A 314 -1.35 -19.72 19.22
N ALA A 315 -0.22 -19.17 18.75
CA ALA A 315 0.78 -19.94 18.00
C ALA A 315 1.47 -21.01 18.88
N TYR A 316 1.81 -22.15 18.27
CA TYR A 316 2.58 -23.18 18.96
C TYR A 316 4.08 -22.81 19.07
N GLY A 317 4.61 -22.76 20.30
CA GLY A 317 6.06 -22.83 20.56
C GLY A 317 6.77 -21.49 20.78
N ILE A 318 6.35 -20.73 21.80
CA ILE A 318 6.95 -19.42 22.15
C ILE A 318 8.13 -19.56 23.13
N ASP A 319 8.31 -20.75 23.72
CA ASP A 319 9.14 -20.93 24.92
C ASP A 319 10.67 -20.94 24.67
N LEU A 320 11.14 -20.92 23.42
CA LEU A 320 12.55 -20.72 23.05
C LEU A 320 12.69 -20.14 21.62
N MET A 321 12.56 -18.82 21.48
CA MET A 321 12.81 -18.15 20.20
C MET A 321 14.24 -17.64 20.10
N ASP A 322 14.91 -17.93 18.97
CA ASP A 322 16.13 -17.22 18.59
C ASP A 322 15.83 -15.80 18.07
N GLU A 323 16.88 -15.01 17.82
CA GLU A 323 16.73 -13.62 17.35
C GLU A 323 16.05 -13.52 15.97
N ILE A 324 16.08 -14.57 15.15
CA ILE A 324 15.41 -14.60 13.83
C ILE A 324 13.92 -14.86 14.02
N GLN A 325 13.57 -15.79 14.91
CA GLN A 325 12.19 -16.11 15.28
C GLN A 325 11.51 -14.93 15.96
N ILE A 326 12.19 -14.24 16.89
CA ILE A 326 11.67 -13.01 17.50
C ILE A 326 11.41 -11.95 16.43
N ARG A 327 12.32 -11.77 15.47
CA ARG A 327 12.11 -10.83 14.35
C ARG A 327 10.90 -11.17 13.50
N GLY A 328 10.72 -12.44 13.15
CA GLY A 328 9.52 -12.92 12.45
C GLY A 328 8.26 -12.61 13.24
N LEU A 329 8.27 -12.91 14.54
CA LEU A 329 7.16 -12.67 15.46
C LEU A 329 6.77 -11.19 15.53
N MET A 330 7.75 -10.28 15.58
CA MET A 330 7.47 -8.84 15.65
C MET A 330 6.86 -8.30 14.36
N GLN A 331 7.32 -8.77 13.20
CA GLN A 331 6.69 -8.43 11.92
C GLN A 331 5.26 -8.95 11.87
N GLU A 332 5.04 -10.18 12.31
CA GLU A 332 3.72 -10.79 12.38
C GLU A 332 2.78 -10.03 13.32
N TYR A 333 3.24 -9.69 14.52
CA TYR A 333 2.50 -8.87 15.47
C TYR A 333 2.10 -7.52 14.87
N SER A 334 3.04 -6.78 14.27
CA SER A 334 2.73 -5.46 13.71
C SER A 334 1.76 -5.54 12.53
N ILE A 335 1.84 -6.58 11.69
CA ILE A 335 0.91 -6.78 10.58
C ILE A 335 -0.46 -7.26 11.11
N ALA A 336 -0.52 -8.15 12.10
CA ALA A 336 -1.77 -8.54 12.77
C ALA A 336 -2.44 -7.33 13.44
N ASN A 337 -1.67 -6.46 14.08
CA ASN A 337 -2.18 -5.22 14.64
C ASN A 337 -2.72 -4.29 13.55
N LEU A 338 -2.07 -4.19 12.38
CA LEU A 338 -2.64 -3.49 11.22
C LEU A 338 -3.99 -4.08 10.80
N TYR A 339 -4.12 -5.40 10.76
CA TYR A 339 -5.40 -6.06 10.49
C TYR A 339 -6.47 -5.62 11.48
N PHE A 340 -6.23 -5.80 12.78
CA PHE A 340 -7.23 -5.49 13.81
C PHE A 340 -7.53 -3.98 13.91
N ALA A 341 -6.52 -3.13 13.73
CA ALA A 341 -6.66 -1.68 13.74
C ALA A 341 -7.50 -1.16 12.57
N THR A 342 -7.59 -1.95 11.49
CA THR A 342 -8.32 -1.58 10.27
C THR A 342 -9.52 -2.47 9.95
N SER A 343 -9.90 -3.32 10.90
CA SER A 343 -11.04 -4.25 10.83
C SER A 343 -12.13 -3.92 11.86
N GLU A 344 -12.25 -2.65 12.28
CA GLU A 344 -13.25 -2.24 13.27
C GLU A 344 -14.67 -2.71 12.92
N ASP A 345 -14.99 -2.71 11.63
CA ASP A 345 -16.14 -3.40 11.06
C ASP A 345 -15.64 -4.63 10.28
N SER A 346 -15.57 -5.81 10.91
CA SER A 346 -14.99 -7.08 10.39
C SER A 346 -15.56 -7.61 9.05
N ARG A 347 -16.39 -6.83 8.36
CA ARG A 347 -16.96 -7.09 7.04
C ARG A 347 -16.45 -6.15 5.95
N SER A 348 -15.54 -5.23 6.27
CA SER A 348 -15.05 -4.23 5.33
C SER A 348 -13.88 -4.73 4.48
N TRP A 349 -13.04 -5.62 5.02
CA TRP A 349 -11.93 -6.23 4.30
C TRP A 349 -12.44 -7.06 3.11
N THR A 350 -12.01 -6.70 1.91
CA THR A 350 -12.43 -7.39 0.67
C THR A 350 -11.55 -8.59 0.32
N ASN A 351 -10.27 -8.54 0.72
CA ASN A 351 -9.26 -9.56 0.55
C ASN A 351 -8.51 -9.75 1.87
N ASP A 352 -8.93 -10.76 2.62
CA ASP A 352 -8.36 -11.23 3.87
C ASP A 352 -7.69 -12.61 3.71
N ILE A 353 -7.31 -12.99 2.49
CA ILE A 353 -6.75 -14.32 2.20
C ILE A 353 -5.47 -14.53 3.03
N GLY A 354 -5.48 -15.62 3.81
CA GLY A 354 -4.38 -16.05 4.69
C GLY A 354 -4.20 -15.23 5.98
N TRP A 355 -4.80 -14.04 6.06
CA TRP A 355 -4.74 -13.21 7.26
C TRP A 355 -5.29 -13.96 8.47
N LEU A 356 -4.48 -14.01 9.54
CA LEU A 356 -4.78 -14.71 10.80
C LEU A 356 -5.03 -16.22 10.67
N LYS A 357 -4.70 -16.85 9.53
CA LYS A 357 -4.84 -18.30 9.32
C LYS A 357 -3.51 -19.04 9.39
N SER A 358 -2.40 -18.34 9.18
CA SER A 358 -1.05 -18.89 9.23
C SER A 358 -0.09 -17.94 9.93
N HIS A 359 0.80 -18.47 10.75
CA HIS A 359 1.86 -17.71 11.44
C HIS A 359 3.10 -17.45 10.57
N ASN A 360 2.86 -17.04 9.32
CA ASN A 360 3.91 -16.67 8.36
C ASN A 360 3.37 -15.63 7.39
N VAL A 361 3.69 -14.36 7.65
CA VAL A 361 3.24 -13.22 6.82
C VAL A 361 3.82 -13.24 5.41
N CYS A 362 5.00 -13.84 5.22
CA CYS A 362 5.71 -13.87 3.93
C CYS A 362 5.16 -14.92 2.96
N ASN A 363 4.37 -15.88 3.45
CA ASN A 363 3.84 -16.97 2.65
C ASN A 363 2.39 -17.29 3.06
N GLY A 364 1.48 -16.38 2.69
CA GLY A 364 0.05 -16.62 2.87
C GLY A 364 -0.80 -15.36 2.94
N TRP A 365 -0.25 -14.26 3.44
CA TRP A 365 -1.06 -13.05 3.69
C TRP A 365 -1.11 -12.19 2.44
N ALA A 366 -2.30 -12.09 1.85
CA ALA A 366 -2.50 -11.30 0.64
C ALA A 366 -2.09 -9.84 0.86
N GLY A 367 -1.31 -9.31 -0.08
CA GLY A 367 -0.79 -7.94 -0.04
C GLY A 367 0.52 -7.78 0.74
N ILE A 368 1.05 -8.84 1.35
CA ILE A 368 2.37 -8.81 1.99
C ILE A 368 3.40 -9.48 1.07
N SER A 369 4.57 -8.86 0.94
CA SER A 369 5.73 -9.49 0.28
C SER A 369 6.98 -9.30 1.13
N CYS A 370 7.86 -10.28 1.04
CA CYS A 370 9.12 -10.29 1.75
C CYS A 370 10.29 -10.44 0.78
N ASP A 371 11.45 -9.94 1.21
CA ASP A 371 12.70 -10.17 0.51
C ASP A 371 13.24 -11.60 0.73
N ASN A 372 14.36 -11.92 0.06
CA ASN A 372 15.02 -13.23 0.15
C ASN A 372 15.55 -13.58 1.55
N GLN A 373 15.52 -12.64 2.49
CA GLN A 373 15.93 -12.83 3.89
C GLN A 373 14.72 -12.90 4.84
N GLY A 374 13.49 -12.89 4.32
CA GLY A 374 12.26 -12.97 5.11
C GLY A 374 11.84 -11.67 5.78
N TYR A 375 12.40 -10.52 5.36
CA TYR A 375 11.92 -9.21 5.82
C TYR A 375 10.80 -8.73 4.90
N VAL A 376 9.70 -8.29 5.50
CA VAL A 376 8.61 -7.63 4.79
C VAL A 376 9.15 -6.36 4.15
N ASN A 377 9.12 -6.34 2.82
CA ASN A 377 9.60 -5.24 2.01
C ASN A 377 8.47 -4.53 1.25
N ASN A 378 7.28 -5.14 1.14
CA ASN A 378 6.12 -4.50 0.55
C ASN A 378 4.84 -4.82 1.33
N ILE A 379 4.06 -3.79 1.63
CA ILE A 379 2.70 -3.89 2.16
C ILE A 379 1.79 -3.16 1.18
N ILE A 380 1.02 -3.92 0.40
CA ILE A 380 0.15 -3.44 -0.67
C ILE A 380 -1.28 -3.93 -0.39
N LEU A 381 -2.07 -3.07 0.26
CA LEU A 381 -3.45 -3.32 0.66
C LEU A 381 -4.40 -2.29 0.04
N LYS A 382 -4.10 -1.87 -1.20
CA LYS A 382 -4.94 -0.95 -1.95
C LYS A 382 -6.34 -1.51 -2.18
N GLN A 383 -7.34 -0.64 -2.16
CA GLN A 383 -8.74 -0.98 -2.46
C GLN A 383 -9.24 -2.23 -1.71
N ASN A 384 -8.90 -2.31 -0.42
CA ASN A 384 -9.24 -3.46 0.41
C ASN A 384 -10.41 -3.22 1.37
N GLY A 385 -11.04 -2.05 1.33
CA GLY A 385 -12.09 -1.67 2.28
C GLY A 385 -11.59 -1.51 3.72
N LEU A 386 -10.31 -1.19 3.90
CA LEU A 386 -9.72 -0.97 5.23
C LEU A 386 -10.39 0.23 5.91
N THR A 387 -10.77 0.09 7.18
CA THR A 387 -11.30 1.20 8.00
C THR A 387 -10.34 1.53 9.14
N GLY A 388 -10.73 2.28 10.17
CA GLY A 388 -9.87 2.50 11.34
C GLY A 388 -8.62 3.34 11.04
N THR A 389 -7.51 3.10 11.74
CA THR A 389 -6.31 3.96 11.69
C THR A 389 -5.06 3.19 11.28
N ILE A 390 -4.09 3.88 10.68
CA ILE A 390 -2.74 3.34 10.46
C ILE A 390 -2.07 3.18 11.85
N PRO A 391 -1.69 1.96 12.27
CA PRO A 391 -1.06 1.74 13.57
C PRO A 391 0.35 2.31 13.61
N ARG A 392 0.77 2.75 14.80
CA ARG A 392 2.12 3.30 15.03
C ARG A 392 3.21 2.23 15.07
N GLU A 393 2.81 0.99 15.23
CA GLU A 393 3.65 -0.21 15.28
C GLU A 393 4.25 -0.57 13.89
N ILE A 394 3.90 0.19 12.83
CA ILE A 394 4.65 0.20 11.56
C ILE A 394 5.90 1.08 11.75
N THR A 395 6.92 0.48 12.35
CA THR A 395 8.17 1.15 12.71
C THR A 395 9.35 0.64 11.87
N VAL A 396 10.43 1.43 11.85
CA VAL A 396 11.70 1.02 11.24
C VAL A 396 12.38 -0.16 11.96
N SER A 397 12.13 -0.33 13.26
CA SER A 397 12.68 -1.47 14.02
C SER A 397 12.03 -2.79 13.61
N VAL A 398 10.74 -2.77 13.25
CA VAL A 398 10.02 -3.96 12.80
C VAL A 398 10.18 -4.18 11.29
N PHE A 399 10.12 -3.11 10.50
CA PHE A 399 10.18 -3.17 9.04
C PHE A 399 11.38 -2.40 8.46
N PRO A 400 12.63 -2.83 8.76
CA PRO A 400 13.84 -2.10 8.34
C PRO A 400 14.07 -2.11 6.81
N ARG A 401 13.28 -2.91 6.07
CA ARG A 401 13.40 -3.07 4.62
C ARG A 401 12.12 -2.74 3.85
N LEU A 402 11.15 -2.12 4.51
CA LEU A 402 9.91 -1.71 3.86
C LEU A 402 10.22 -0.68 2.78
N SER A 403 10.03 -1.09 1.53
CA SER A 403 10.25 -0.30 0.32
C SER A 403 8.94 0.33 -0.14
N THR A 404 7.83 -0.41 -0.09
CA THR A 404 6.52 0.08 -0.53
C THR A 404 5.48 -0.08 0.56
N LEU A 405 4.80 1.02 0.88
CA LEU A 405 3.59 1.04 1.69
C LEU A 405 2.46 1.65 0.87
N ASP A 406 1.59 0.80 0.34
CA ASP A 406 0.39 1.19 -0.41
C ASP A 406 -0.87 0.76 0.35
N LEU A 407 -1.55 1.76 0.92
CA LEU A 407 -2.84 1.61 1.60
C LEU A 407 -3.93 2.43 0.91
N SER A 408 -3.74 2.72 -0.39
CA SER A 408 -4.62 3.60 -1.16
C SER A 408 -6.04 3.06 -1.30
N ARG A 409 -7.00 3.95 -1.56
CA ARG A 409 -8.41 3.60 -1.90
C ARG A 409 -9.12 2.80 -0.82
N ASN A 410 -8.94 3.21 0.42
CA ASN A 410 -9.59 2.64 1.58
C ASN A 410 -10.39 3.72 2.33
N ASP A 411 -10.94 3.37 3.49
CA ASP A 411 -11.64 4.29 4.39
C ASP A 411 -10.83 4.57 5.66
N LEU A 412 -9.49 4.58 5.55
CA LEU A 412 -8.58 4.84 6.67
C LEU A 412 -8.77 6.28 7.19
N ARG A 413 -8.86 6.42 8.51
CA ARG A 413 -9.01 7.68 9.23
C ARG A 413 -7.83 7.91 10.18
N GLY A 414 -7.86 9.01 10.92
CA GLY A 414 -6.76 9.41 11.80
C GLY A 414 -5.62 10.08 11.05
N SER A 415 -4.50 10.29 11.73
CA SER A 415 -3.28 10.88 11.14
C SER A 415 -2.31 9.82 10.66
N ILE A 416 -1.38 10.22 9.78
CA ILE A 416 -0.22 9.40 9.43
C ILE A 416 0.71 9.37 10.67
N PRO A 417 1.02 8.19 11.24
CA PRO A 417 1.91 8.06 12.40
C PRO A 417 3.31 8.59 12.10
N GLU A 418 4.03 9.09 13.12
CA GLU A 418 5.38 9.63 12.92
C GLU A 418 6.40 8.55 12.60
N GLU A 419 6.14 7.34 13.08
CA GLU A 419 6.95 6.14 12.86
C GLU A 419 7.05 5.78 11.36
N VAL A 420 6.00 6.08 10.56
CA VAL A 420 6.04 5.91 9.11
C VAL A 420 7.11 6.79 8.46
N PHE A 421 7.35 7.99 9.00
CA PHE A 421 8.37 8.90 8.50
C PHE A 421 9.80 8.51 8.93
N GLN A 422 9.95 7.44 9.72
CA GLN A 422 11.24 6.90 10.14
C GLN A 422 11.68 5.68 9.30
N LEU A 423 10.83 5.20 8.39
CA LEU A 423 11.11 4.06 7.51
C LEU A 423 12.14 4.45 6.44
N ASP A 424 13.42 4.40 6.80
CA ASP A 424 14.55 4.88 5.98
C ASP A 424 14.71 4.19 4.61
N SER A 425 14.09 3.03 4.44
CA SER A 425 14.13 2.23 3.22
C SER A 425 12.95 2.45 2.28
N LEU A 426 11.98 3.28 2.69
CA LEU A 426 10.76 3.52 1.93
C LEU A 426 11.05 4.27 0.62
N GLU A 427 10.68 3.66 -0.50
CA GLU A 427 10.80 4.20 -1.84
C GLU A 427 9.46 4.71 -2.38
N GLU A 428 8.35 4.12 -1.93
CA GLU A 428 7.00 4.45 -2.34
C GLU A 428 6.04 4.51 -1.13
N LEU A 429 5.40 5.67 -0.95
CA LEU A 429 4.35 5.89 0.05
C LEU A 429 3.06 6.32 -0.64
N VAL A 430 2.07 5.44 -0.66
CA VAL A 430 0.81 5.61 -1.39
C VAL A 430 -0.36 5.49 -0.42
N LEU A 431 -0.94 6.62 -0.04
CA LEU A 431 -2.04 6.70 0.95
C LEU A 431 -3.27 7.42 0.39
N ASN A 432 -3.33 7.62 -0.92
CA ASN A 432 -4.37 8.42 -1.55
C ASN A 432 -5.76 7.77 -1.47
N LYS A 433 -6.82 8.58 -1.63
CA LYS A 433 -8.22 8.16 -1.55
C LYS A 433 -8.54 7.46 -0.23
N ASN A 434 -8.34 8.18 0.86
CA ASN A 434 -8.67 7.78 2.23
C ASN A 434 -9.36 8.94 2.97
N GLN A 435 -9.55 8.81 4.28
CA GLN A 435 -10.13 9.83 5.17
C GLN A 435 -9.09 10.43 6.14
N LEU A 436 -7.79 10.38 5.80
CA LEU A 436 -6.70 10.78 6.67
C LEU A 436 -6.75 12.28 6.99
N ILE A 437 -6.48 12.64 8.24
CA ILE A 437 -6.50 14.01 8.78
C ILE A 437 -5.14 14.37 9.40
N GLY A 438 -5.00 15.61 9.87
CA GLY A 438 -3.77 16.08 10.52
C GLY A 438 -2.80 16.73 9.54
N GLU A 439 -1.67 17.19 10.07
CA GLU A 439 -0.65 17.93 9.31
C GLU A 439 0.42 16.97 8.76
N LEU A 440 0.96 17.27 7.57
CA LEU A 440 2.14 16.57 7.07
C LEU A 440 3.36 17.02 7.89
N ARG A 441 3.98 16.09 8.60
CA ARG A 441 5.07 16.39 9.54
C ARG A 441 6.41 16.58 8.81
N GLY A 442 7.29 17.39 9.40
CA GLY A 442 8.60 17.73 8.81
C GLY A 442 9.56 16.53 8.73
N GLU A 443 9.33 15.51 9.54
CA GLU A 443 10.04 14.24 9.55
C GLU A 443 9.95 13.51 8.21
N ILE A 444 8.99 13.86 7.33
CA ILE A 444 8.95 13.37 5.94
C ILE A 444 10.30 13.55 5.21
N GLY A 445 11.06 14.59 5.54
CA GLY A 445 12.37 14.84 4.93
C GLY A 445 13.44 13.78 5.26
N ALA A 446 13.20 12.90 6.24
CA ALA A 446 14.11 11.81 6.59
C ALA A 446 14.03 10.62 5.63
N LEU A 447 12.99 10.51 4.80
CA LEU A 447 12.78 9.39 3.86
C LEU A 447 13.65 9.55 2.61
N GLU A 448 14.97 9.48 2.74
CA GLU A 448 15.92 9.82 1.67
C GLU A 448 15.81 8.96 0.39
N LYS A 449 15.21 7.78 0.49
CA LYS A 449 14.99 6.88 -0.66
C LYS A 449 13.63 7.09 -1.34
N LEU A 450 12.77 7.95 -0.79
CA LEU A 450 11.42 8.16 -1.31
C LEU A 450 11.49 8.74 -2.73
N SER A 451 10.87 8.03 -3.66
CA SER A 451 10.79 8.37 -5.08
C SER A 451 9.38 8.72 -5.51
N TYR A 452 8.37 8.15 -4.84
CA TYR A 452 6.96 8.36 -5.12
C TYR A 452 6.20 8.64 -3.82
N LEU A 453 5.54 9.80 -3.76
CA LEU A 453 4.68 10.19 -2.64
C LEU A 453 3.31 10.62 -3.16
N ASP A 454 2.27 9.86 -2.83
CA ASP A 454 0.88 10.20 -3.14
C ASP A 454 0.00 10.19 -1.89
N LEU A 455 -0.42 11.39 -1.50
CA LEU A 455 -1.32 11.65 -0.37
C LEU A 455 -2.66 12.23 -0.83
N SER A 456 -2.97 12.19 -2.12
CA SER A 456 -4.13 12.87 -2.70
C SER A 456 -5.46 12.33 -2.19
N PHE A 457 -6.55 13.10 -2.38
CA PHE A 457 -7.91 12.68 -1.99
C PHE A 457 -8.00 12.25 -0.52
N ASN A 458 -7.56 13.12 0.38
CA ASN A 458 -7.62 12.94 1.82
C ASN A 458 -8.18 14.21 2.49
N LYS A 459 -8.11 14.29 3.82
CA LYS A 459 -8.50 15.45 4.62
C LYS A 459 -7.30 16.08 5.33
N LEU A 460 -6.08 15.86 4.84
CA LEU A 460 -4.85 16.40 5.41
C LEU A 460 -4.88 17.93 5.37
N ASN A 461 -4.36 18.57 6.40
CA ASN A 461 -4.43 20.01 6.60
C ASN A 461 -3.07 20.59 7.02
N GLY A 462 -3.07 21.85 7.48
CA GLY A 462 -1.83 22.53 7.85
C GLY A 462 -1.01 22.96 6.63
N ALA A 463 0.22 23.41 6.89
CA ALA A 463 1.16 23.77 5.83
C ALA A 463 1.99 22.56 5.42
N VAL A 464 2.42 22.53 4.15
CA VAL A 464 3.45 21.57 3.73
C VAL A 464 4.78 22.01 4.36
N PRO A 465 5.49 21.14 5.11
CA PRO A 465 6.73 21.50 5.79
C PRO A 465 7.86 21.76 4.78
N SER A 466 8.79 22.67 5.11
CA SER A 466 9.93 22.96 4.23
C SER A 466 10.85 21.75 4.02
N GLN A 467 10.88 20.82 4.97
CA GLN A 467 11.64 19.57 4.93
C GLN A 467 11.23 18.65 3.78
N ILE A 468 10.08 18.90 3.12
CA ILE A 468 9.77 18.22 1.86
C ILE A 468 10.90 18.38 0.82
N GLY A 469 11.63 19.50 0.85
CA GLY A 469 12.78 19.76 -0.01
C GLY A 469 14.00 18.89 0.27
N ASP A 470 14.07 18.25 1.44
CA ASP A 470 15.17 17.35 1.83
C ASP A 470 15.11 16.01 1.07
N LEU A 471 13.97 15.71 0.42
CA LEU A 471 13.76 14.56 -0.47
C LEU A 471 14.40 14.71 -1.86
N TYR A 472 15.29 15.69 -2.04
CA TYR A 472 15.87 16.06 -3.34
C TYR A 472 16.66 14.95 -4.06
N LYS A 473 17.08 13.90 -3.34
CA LYS A 473 17.93 12.83 -3.87
C LYS A 473 17.20 11.95 -4.87
N LYS A 474 15.97 11.51 -4.55
CA LYS A 474 15.22 10.51 -5.31
C LYS A 474 13.80 10.92 -5.71
N LEU A 475 13.16 11.91 -5.07
CA LEU A 475 11.73 12.18 -5.28
C LEU A 475 11.43 12.60 -6.74
N GLU A 476 10.67 11.76 -7.45
CA GLU A 476 10.26 11.97 -8.84
C GLU A 476 8.80 12.41 -8.94
N VAL A 477 7.93 11.94 -8.03
CA VAL A 477 6.49 12.19 -8.07
C VAL A 477 6.01 12.67 -6.69
N LEU A 478 5.39 13.85 -6.65
CA LEU A 478 4.76 14.43 -5.47
C LEU A 478 3.32 14.84 -5.77
N ILE A 479 2.38 14.09 -5.19
CA ILE A 479 0.95 14.25 -5.43
C ILE A 479 0.24 14.54 -4.09
N LEU A 480 -0.26 15.77 -3.94
CA LEU A 480 -0.91 16.28 -2.71
C LEU A 480 -2.31 16.86 -2.98
N ASN A 481 -2.85 16.69 -4.19
CA ASN A 481 -4.12 17.29 -4.58
C ASN A 481 -5.32 16.78 -3.78
N ASP A 482 -6.44 17.50 -3.84
CA ASP A 482 -7.70 17.12 -3.20
C ASP A 482 -7.54 16.88 -1.68
N ASN A 483 -6.99 17.90 -1.00
CA ASN A 483 -6.76 17.92 0.44
C ASN A 483 -7.18 19.29 1.02
N LYS A 484 -6.76 19.59 2.26
CA LYS A 484 -7.00 20.87 2.94
C LYS A 484 -5.68 21.56 3.30
N PHE A 485 -4.60 21.31 2.56
CA PHE A 485 -3.32 21.99 2.77
C PHE A 485 -3.51 23.49 2.57
N ARG A 486 -2.86 24.28 3.44
CA ARG A 486 -2.96 25.74 3.49
C ARG A 486 -1.58 26.38 3.61
N GLY A 487 -1.55 27.71 3.54
CA GLY A 487 -0.29 28.45 3.65
C GLY A 487 0.47 28.46 2.33
N LEU A 488 1.76 28.79 2.38
CA LEU A 488 2.57 28.99 1.17
C LEU A 488 3.03 27.64 0.60
N ILE A 489 3.19 27.58 -0.72
CA ILE A 489 3.99 26.51 -1.35
C ILE A 489 5.45 26.71 -0.88
N PRO A 490 6.10 25.73 -0.23
CA PRO A 490 7.46 25.89 0.27
C PRO A 490 8.47 26.13 -0.86
N SER A 491 9.31 27.15 -0.74
CA SER A 491 10.37 27.42 -1.73
C SER A 491 11.42 26.30 -1.79
N SER A 492 11.56 25.51 -0.72
CA SER A 492 12.39 24.32 -0.66
C SER A 492 11.97 23.23 -1.65
N MET A 493 10.72 23.22 -2.14
CA MET A 493 10.31 22.34 -3.24
C MET A 493 11.17 22.55 -4.49
N GLY A 494 11.75 23.75 -4.69
CA GLY A 494 12.71 23.99 -5.77
C GLY A 494 14.02 23.19 -5.66
N GLN A 495 14.29 22.53 -4.53
CA GLN A 495 15.45 21.65 -4.35
C GLN A 495 15.24 20.27 -4.99
N LEU A 496 14.00 19.86 -5.26
CA LEU A 496 13.61 18.53 -5.74
C LEU A 496 14.00 18.29 -7.21
N ARG A 497 15.29 18.29 -7.53
CA ARG A 497 15.79 18.28 -8.93
C ARG A 497 15.46 17.01 -9.73
N GLN A 498 15.01 15.94 -9.07
CA GLN A 498 14.53 14.72 -9.73
C GLN A 498 13.03 14.80 -10.09
N LEU A 499 12.31 15.78 -9.56
CA LEU A 499 10.86 15.86 -9.66
C LEU A 499 10.40 16.01 -11.12
N ARG A 500 9.51 15.10 -11.52
CA ARG A 500 8.83 15.06 -12.82
C ARG A 500 7.38 15.48 -12.70
N GLU A 501 6.78 15.27 -11.54
CA GLU A 501 5.36 15.55 -11.33
C GLU A 501 5.13 16.23 -9.98
N LEU A 502 4.47 17.39 -10.04
CA LEU A 502 4.02 18.16 -8.88
C LEU A 502 2.53 18.50 -9.02
N GLN A 503 1.70 17.81 -8.25
CA GLN A 503 0.25 18.01 -8.22
C GLN A 503 -0.20 18.57 -6.87
N LEU A 504 -0.65 19.82 -6.87
CA LEU A 504 -1.08 20.58 -5.68
C LEU A 504 -2.53 21.08 -5.81
N GLN A 505 -3.25 20.70 -6.86
CA GLN A 505 -4.58 21.22 -7.16
C GLN A 505 -5.63 20.88 -6.08
N ASN A 506 -6.73 21.63 -6.04
CA ASN A 506 -7.83 21.41 -5.09
C ASN A 506 -7.36 21.43 -3.62
N ASN A 507 -6.69 22.51 -3.23
CA ASN A 507 -6.22 22.76 -1.86
C ASN A 507 -6.54 24.22 -1.48
N ARG A 508 -5.91 24.74 -0.41
CA ARG A 508 -6.00 26.12 0.06
C ARG A 508 -4.63 26.79 0.11
N PHE A 509 -3.73 26.43 -0.82
CA PHE A 509 -2.42 27.09 -0.91
C PHE A 509 -2.63 28.57 -1.25
N ALA A 510 -1.95 29.43 -0.51
CA ALA A 510 -2.06 30.89 -0.61
C ALA A 510 -0.70 31.52 -0.90
N GLY A 511 -0.68 32.82 -1.16
CA GLY A 511 0.52 33.56 -1.53
C GLY A 511 0.96 33.31 -2.97
N GLU A 512 2.22 33.59 -3.29
CA GLU A 512 2.76 33.50 -4.65
C GLU A 512 3.36 32.12 -4.96
N ILE A 513 3.42 31.75 -6.24
CA ILE A 513 4.21 30.59 -6.68
C ILE A 513 5.70 30.88 -6.45
N PRO A 514 6.46 30.02 -5.73
CA PRO A 514 7.88 30.25 -5.48
C PRO A 514 8.70 30.27 -6.77
N LYS A 515 9.51 31.32 -6.96
CA LYS A 515 10.43 31.43 -8.11
C LYS A 515 11.51 30.33 -8.11
N GLU A 516 11.77 29.72 -6.96
CA GLU A 516 12.74 28.64 -6.77
C GLU A 516 12.36 27.38 -7.57
N LEU A 517 11.06 27.19 -7.88
CA LEU A 517 10.57 26.07 -8.71
C LEU A 517 11.21 26.03 -10.09
N LYS A 518 11.78 27.14 -10.59
CA LYS A 518 12.54 27.18 -11.85
C LYS A 518 13.69 26.17 -11.92
N SER A 519 14.16 25.69 -10.76
CA SER A 519 15.26 24.75 -10.65
C SER A 519 14.86 23.30 -10.98
N LEU A 520 13.56 23.03 -11.16
CA LEU A 520 12.99 21.72 -11.43
C LEU A 520 13.07 21.36 -12.92
N GLY A 521 14.29 21.26 -13.45
CA GLY A 521 14.53 21.08 -14.89
C GLY A 521 13.94 19.79 -15.51
N LYS A 522 13.56 18.80 -14.69
CA LYS A 522 12.92 17.55 -15.11
C LYS A 522 11.39 17.57 -15.01
N LEU A 523 10.80 18.66 -14.52
CA LEU A 523 9.36 18.74 -14.27
C LEU A 523 8.59 18.69 -15.59
N ILE A 524 7.67 17.73 -15.68
CA ILE A 524 6.79 17.46 -16.83
C ILE A 524 5.39 18.03 -16.54
N THR A 525 4.90 17.82 -15.32
CA THR A 525 3.56 18.25 -14.90
C THR A 525 3.66 19.14 -13.67
N LEU A 526 3.06 20.34 -13.77
CA LEU A 526 2.80 21.24 -12.65
C LEU A 526 1.32 21.62 -12.63
N SER A 527 0.61 21.23 -11.59
CA SER A 527 -0.78 21.64 -11.38
C SER A 527 -0.94 22.30 -10.02
N VAL A 528 -1.40 23.56 -10.04
CA VAL A 528 -1.76 24.34 -8.84
C VAL A 528 -3.20 24.85 -8.93
N LYS A 529 -4.00 24.26 -9.83
CA LYS A 529 -5.38 24.63 -10.11
C LYS A 529 -6.24 24.60 -8.85
N HIS A 530 -7.29 25.43 -8.74
CA HIS A 530 -8.21 25.44 -7.58
C HIS A 530 -7.47 25.59 -6.23
N ASN A 531 -6.88 26.77 -6.05
CA ASN A 531 -6.23 27.17 -4.81
C ASN A 531 -6.52 28.65 -4.51
N GLU A 532 -5.90 29.19 -3.47
CA GLU A 532 -6.01 30.59 -3.04
C GLU A 532 -4.74 31.38 -3.44
N LEU A 533 -4.02 30.96 -4.49
CA LEU A 533 -2.76 31.59 -4.89
C LEU A 533 -3.01 32.98 -5.46
N THR A 534 -2.09 33.90 -5.18
CA THR A 534 -2.18 35.32 -5.48
C THR A 534 -0.91 35.81 -6.17
N GLY A 535 -0.86 37.11 -6.49
CA GLY A 535 0.28 37.74 -7.13
C GLY A 535 0.30 37.50 -8.64
N GLN A 536 1.47 37.66 -9.24
CA GLN A 536 1.68 37.43 -10.67
C GLN A 536 2.26 36.03 -10.91
N ILE A 537 1.92 35.42 -12.05
CA ILE A 537 2.52 34.16 -12.47
C ILE A 537 4.02 34.40 -12.73
N PRO A 538 4.94 33.67 -12.05
CA PRO A 538 6.38 33.92 -12.21
C PRO A 538 6.85 33.60 -13.64
N TYR A 539 7.52 34.56 -14.28
CA TYR A 539 8.12 34.34 -15.60
C TYR A 539 9.17 33.22 -15.61
N THR A 540 9.74 32.92 -14.44
CA THR A 540 10.74 31.87 -14.24
C THR A 540 10.17 30.46 -14.43
N LEU A 541 8.85 30.27 -14.44
CA LEU A 541 8.25 29.01 -14.86
C LEU A 541 8.52 28.70 -16.34
N GLY A 542 8.84 29.73 -17.15
CA GLY A 542 9.31 29.56 -18.52
C GLY A 542 10.70 28.90 -18.64
N ASP A 543 11.45 28.79 -17.54
CA ASP A 543 12.75 28.10 -17.52
C ASP A 543 12.61 26.56 -17.40
N LEU A 544 11.39 26.06 -17.17
CA LEU A 544 11.08 24.64 -17.04
C LEU A 544 11.02 23.96 -18.42
N GLY A 545 12.18 23.73 -19.02
CA GLY A 545 12.30 23.24 -20.40
C GLY A 545 11.63 21.87 -20.68
N SER A 546 11.40 21.04 -19.66
CA SER A 546 10.75 19.73 -19.79
C SER A 546 9.22 19.78 -19.59
N LEU A 547 8.66 20.95 -19.28
CA LEU A 547 7.27 21.07 -18.86
C LEU A 547 6.33 20.82 -20.05
N GLU A 548 5.44 19.84 -19.89
CA GLU A 548 4.41 19.49 -20.87
C GLU A 548 3.02 19.96 -20.45
N LYS A 549 2.76 20.03 -19.14
CA LYS A 549 1.46 20.38 -18.58
C LYS A 549 1.59 21.40 -17.45
N LEU A 550 0.94 22.55 -17.62
CA LEU A 550 0.86 23.62 -16.63
C LEU A 550 -0.61 24.04 -16.40
N GLU A 551 -1.12 23.80 -15.21
CA GLU A 551 -2.50 24.16 -14.83
C GLU A 551 -2.51 25.18 -13.69
N LEU A 552 -3.00 26.38 -13.97
CA LEU A 552 -2.99 27.54 -13.08
C LEU A 552 -4.40 28.06 -12.71
N GLY A 553 -5.45 27.57 -13.37
CA GLY A 553 -6.81 28.10 -13.24
C GLY A 553 -7.41 27.98 -11.84
N PHE A 554 -8.55 28.63 -11.64
CA PHE A 554 -9.26 28.82 -10.39
C PHE A 554 -8.35 29.23 -9.24
N ASN A 555 -7.65 30.34 -9.44
CA ASN A 555 -6.83 31.00 -8.43
C ASN A 555 -7.16 32.51 -8.38
N SER A 556 -6.42 33.26 -7.57
CA SER A 556 -6.51 34.72 -7.46
C SER A 556 -5.29 35.41 -8.09
N PHE A 557 -4.75 34.83 -9.17
CA PHE A 557 -3.65 35.44 -9.92
C PHE A 557 -4.08 36.75 -10.58
N THR A 558 -3.12 37.63 -10.77
CA THR A 558 -3.32 38.94 -11.42
C THR A 558 -2.34 39.14 -12.57
N GLY A 559 -2.70 40.03 -13.50
CA GLY A 559 -1.82 40.46 -14.57
C GLY A 559 -1.95 39.62 -15.84
N LYS A 560 -0.81 39.14 -16.35
CA LYS A 560 -0.75 38.42 -17.63
C LYS A 560 0.09 37.16 -17.50
N VAL A 561 -0.22 36.14 -18.31
CA VAL A 561 0.68 35.01 -18.47
C VAL A 561 1.99 35.49 -19.13
N PRO A 562 3.16 35.27 -18.50
CA PRO A 562 4.44 35.69 -19.06
C PRO A 562 4.73 35.05 -20.42
N ASN A 563 5.31 35.83 -21.35
CA ASN A 563 5.67 35.33 -22.68
C ASN A 563 6.64 34.15 -22.62
N GLN A 564 7.51 34.10 -21.59
CA GLN A 564 8.44 32.99 -21.38
C GLN A 564 7.72 31.64 -21.22
N ILE A 565 6.53 31.64 -20.61
CA ILE A 565 5.69 30.44 -20.51
C ILE A 565 5.05 30.13 -21.87
N CYS A 566 4.61 31.15 -22.59
CA CYS A 566 4.08 30.97 -23.95
C CYS A 566 5.13 30.39 -24.92
N ASP A 567 6.40 30.79 -24.76
CA ASP A 567 7.51 30.31 -25.58
C ASP A 567 7.77 28.81 -25.39
N LEU A 568 7.45 28.25 -24.21
CA LEU A 568 7.52 26.80 -23.96
C LEU A 568 6.59 25.98 -24.86
N ARG A 569 5.51 26.56 -25.41
CA ARG A 569 4.63 25.86 -26.37
C ARG A 569 5.31 25.51 -27.67
N SER A 570 6.35 26.26 -28.05
CA SER A 570 7.15 25.95 -29.24
C SER A 570 8.12 24.79 -29.01
N ASN A 571 8.30 24.39 -27.74
CA ASN A 571 9.18 23.30 -27.33
C ASN A 571 8.35 22.06 -26.93
N ASN A 572 7.80 22.07 -25.71
CA ASN A 572 7.24 20.87 -25.07
C ASN A 572 5.86 21.09 -24.42
N LEU A 573 5.44 22.34 -24.15
CA LEU A 573 4.22 22.63 -23.39
C LEU A 573 2.97 22.36 -24.22
N LYS A 574 2.28 21.25 -23.91
CA LYS A 574 1.07 20.77 -24.59
C LYS A 574 -0.21 21.32 -23.96
N VAL A 575 -0.21 21.51 -22.64
CA VAL A 575 -1.37 21.98 -21.88
C VAL A 575 -0.98 23.19 -21.04
N LEU A 576 -1.69 24.30 -21.26
CA LEU A 576 -1.64 25.50 -20.44
C LEU A 576 -3.07 25.94 -20.12
N SER A 577 -3.45 25.81 -18.84
CA SER A 577 -4.76 26.22 -18.32
C SER A 577 -4.63 27.42 -17.38
N ALA A 578 -5.45 28.46 -17.57
CA ALA A 578 -5.51 29.63 -16.68
C ALA A 578 -6.89 30.30 -16.71
N ASP A 579 -7.16 31.16 -15.73
CA ASP A 579 -8.38 31.98 -15.66
C ASP A 579 -8.30 33.16 -16.64
N CYS A 580 -8.75 32.95 -17.88
CA CYS A 580 -8.56 33.90 -18.98
C CYS A 580 -9.27 35.25 -18.79
N GLU A 581 -10.28 35.33 -17.91
CA GLU A 581 -10.97 36.59 -17.58
C GLU A 581 -10.16 37.48 -16.62
N GLU A 582 -9.46 36.87 -15.68
CA GLU A 582 -8.72 37.54 -14.60
C GLU A 582 -7.24 37.73 -14.95
N VAL A 583 -6.71 36.82 -15.78
CA VAL A 583 -5.35 36.84 -16.29
C VAL A 583 -5.39 36.84 -17.81
N THR A 584 -4.81 37.88 -18.41
CA THR A 584 -4.69 37.92 -19.87
C THR A 584 -3.73 36.83 -20.36
N CYS A 585 -4.24 35.90 -21.19
CA CYS A 585 -3.47 34.78 -21.71
C CYS A 585 -3.73 34.52 -23.21
N SER A 586 -2.85 35.02 -24.08
CA SER A 586 -2.96 34.80 -25.53
C SER A 586 -2.47 33.42 -26.00
N CYS A 587 -1.83 32.66 -25.11
CA CYS A 587 -1.21 31.37 -25.41
C CYS A 587 -1.81 30.21 -24.59
N CYS A 588 -2.91 30.42 -23.88
CA CYS A 588 -3.58 29.35 -23.13
C CYS A 588 -4.21 28.36 -24.12
N THR A 589 -4.12 27.07 -23.80
CA THR A 589 -4.79 26.01 -24.55
C THR A 589 -6.18 25.74 -24.01
N ILE A 590 -6.37 25.98 -22.70
CA ILE A 590 -7.63 25.86 -21.99
C ILE A 590 -7.85 27.18 -21.26
N CYS A 591 -9.04 27.77 -21.46
CA CYS A 591 -9.52 28.85 -20.61
C CYS A 591 -10.46 28.23 -19.59
N ASP A 592 -10.05 28.28 -18.32
CA ASP A 592 -10.91 27.88 -17.22
C ASP A 592 -11.93 29.00 -17.01
N GLU A 593 -13.16 28.79 -17.51
CA GLU A 593 -14.30 29.67 -17.32
C GLU A 593 -15.22 29.05 -16.26
N GLY A 594 -15.54 29.79 -15.19
CA GLY A 594 -16.49 29.33 -14.18
C GLY A 594 -16.99 30.46 -13.29
N ASP A 595 -18.29 30.44 -13.00
CA ASP A 595 -18.94 31.30 -11.99
C ASP A 595 -18.29 31.04 -10.62
N ARG A 596 -17.62 32.05 -10.07
CA ARG A 596 -16.99 32.03 -8.74
C ARG A 596 -17.98 31.84 -7.59
#